data_AF-A0A443RN83-F1
#
_entry.id   AF-A0A443RN83-F1
#
_cell.length_a   1.000
_cell.length_b   1.000
_cell.length_c   1.000
_cell.angle_alpha   90.00
_cell.angle_beta   90.00
_cell.angle_gamma   90.00
#
_symmetry.space_group_name_H-M   'P 1'
#
loop_
_entity.id
_entity.type
_entity.pdbx_description
1 polymer ?
#
loop_
_entity_poly.entity_id
_entity_poly.type
_entity_poly.pdbx_seq_one_letter_code
_entity_poly.pdbx_strand_id
1 'polypeptide(L)' 'MGSGKQLTELEIGKIIAFRDQGLSYRKIADRIGRSKTVVEHVCKDPEGYGKRKSPGRPRKLDEDA' A
#
# COMPACT_ATOMS: atom_id res chain seq x y z
N MET A 1 4.32 -9.06 -2.04
CA MET A 1 3.71 -8.16 -1.02
C MET A 1 2.97 -9.05 -0.03
N GLY A 2 3.44 -9.09 1.22
CA GLY A 2 3.02 -10.06 2.23
C GLY A 2 1.58 -9.90 2.70
N SER A 3 1.10 -10.93 3.38
CA SER A 3 -0.24 -11.23 3.92
C SER A 3 -0.77 -10.25 4.98
N GLY A 4 -0.56 -8.95 4.81
CA GLY A 4 -1.19 -7.90 5.62
C GLY A 4 -2.52 -7.45 5.01
N LYS A 5 -3.51 -7.12 5.85
CA LYS A 5 -4.73 -6.42 5.40
C LYS A 5 -4.32 -5.16 4.64
N GLN A 6 -4.92 -4.91 3.47
CA GLN A 6 -4.76 -3.64 2.77
C GLN A 6 -5.15 -2.49 3.71
N LEU A 7 -4.55 -1.32 3.49
CA LEU A 7 -5.01 -0.10 4.13
C LEU A 7 -6.41 0.25 3.63
N THR A 8 -7.27 0.68 4.55
CA THR A 8 -8.54 1.30 4.23
C THR A 8 -8.34 2.74 3.75
N GLU A 9 -9.31 3.29 3.01
CA GLU A 9 -9.27 4.70 2.57
C GLU A 9 -9.14 5.67 3.74
N LEU A 10 -9.75 5.35 4.90
CA LEU A 10 -9.61 6.13 6.13
C LEU A 10 -8.17 6.13 6.67
N GLU A 11 -7.47 5.01 6.62
CA GLU A 11 -6.08 4.94 7.03
C GLU A 11 -5.17 5.70 6.06
N ILE A 12 -5.44 5.63 4.75
CA ILE A 12 -4.71 6.40 3.73
C ILE A 12 -4.91 7.90 3.97
N GLY A 13 -6.14 8.36 4.21
CA GLY A 13 -6.44 9.75 4.53
C GLY A 13 -5.69 10.24 5.79
N LYS A 14 -5.63 9.41 6.84
CA LYS A 14 -4.84 9.72 8.05
C LYS A 14 -3.35 9.85 7.76
N ILE A 15 -2.78 8.96 6.94
CA ILE A 15 -1.37 9.01 6.55
C ILE A 15 -1.06 10.34 5.84
N ILE A 16 -1.91 10.74 4.88
CA ILE A 16 -1.73 11.97 4.11
C ILE A 16 -1.86 13.20 5.03
N ALA A 17 -2.90 13.25 5.87
CA ALA A 17 -3.10 14.35 6.81
C ALA A 17 -1.93 14.49 7.81
N PHE A 18 -1.39 13.39 8.32
CA PHE A 18 -0.21 13.45 9.19
C PHE A 18 1.06 13.83 8.45
N ARG A 19 1.19 13.44 7.17
CA ARG A 19 2.32 13.84 6.35
C ARG A 19 2.32 15.35 6.09
N ASP A 20 1.16 15.92 5.83
CA ASP A 20 0.96 17.37 5.64
C ASP A 20 1.31 18.17 6.92
N GLN A 21 1.03 17.61 8.10
CA GLN A 21 1.47 18.15 9.40
C GLN A 21 2.99 18.06 9.64
N GLY A 22 3.78 17.55 8.70
CA GLY A 22 5.24 17.44 8.81
C GLY A 22 5.72 16.29 9.71
N LEU A 23 4.85 15.33 10.06
CA LEU A 23 5.25 14.17 10.85
C LEU A 23 6.19 13.26 10.03
N SER A 24 7.13 12.62 10.74
CA SER A 24 8.02 11.63 10.12
C SER A 24 7.28 10.33 9.83
N TYR A 25 7.69 9.59 8.80
CA TYR A 25 7.05 8.32 8.43
C TYR A 25 6.98 7.30 9.57
N ARG A 26 8.00 7.31 10.45
CA ARG A 26 8.07 6.42 11.61
C ARG A 26 7.01 6.79 12.66
N LYS A 27 6.87 8.08 12.96
CA LYS A 27 5.85 8.57 13.91
C LYS A 27 4.42 8.34 13.39
N ILE A 28 4.21 8.45 12.08
CA ILE A 28 2.93 8.12 11.43
C ILE A 28 2.64 6.62 11.55
N ALA A 29 3.63 5.78 11.25
CA ALA A 29 3.55 4.33 11.38
C ALA A 29 3.17 3.90 12.82
N ASP A 30 3.83 4.48 13.83
CA ASP A 30 3.53 4.23 15.24
C ASP A 30 2.11 4.65 15.62
N ARG A 31 1.64 5.80 15.09
CA ARG A 31 0.30 6.34 15.39
C ARG A 31 -0.85 5.55 14.76
N ILE A 32 -0.61 4.93 13.60
CA ILE A 32 -1.63 4.17 12.84
C ILE A 32 -1.48 2.65 13.08
N GLY A 33 -0.39 2.20 13.71
CA GLY A 33 -0.11 0.79 13.94
C GLY A 33 0.24 0.04 12.66
N ARG A 34 0.92 0.70 11.73
CA ARG A 34 1.31 0.14 10.41
C ARG A 34 2.82 0.21 10.24
N SER A 35 3.37 -0.46 9.23
CA SER A 35 4.81 -0.43 8.98
C SER A 35 5.22 0.89 8.32
N LYS A 36 6.44 1.36 8.64
CA LYS A 36 7.05 2.54 8.01
C LYS A 36 7.05 2.44 6.49
N THR A 37 7.38 1.27 5.94
CA THR A 37 7.44 1.04 4.48
C THR A 37 6.08 1.21 3.82
N VAL A 38 5.01 0.79 4.48
CA VAL A 38 3.64 0.99 3.98
C VAL A 38 3.29 2.47 3.95
N VAL A 39 3.60 3.21 5.02
CA VAL A 39 3.41 4.67 5.09
C VAL A 39 4.19 5.39 4.00
N GLU A 40 5.44 4.98 3.76
CA GLU A 40 6.29 5.56 2.71
C GLU A 40 5.69 5.33 1.32
N HIS A 41 5.23 4.12 1.01
CA HIS A 41 4.59 3.83 -0.28
C HIS A 41 3.32 4.65 -0.49
N VAL A 42 2.48 4.79 0.54
CA VAL A 42 1.27 5.64 0.47
C VAL A 42 1.64 7.09 0.24
N CYS A 43 2.69 7.61 0.89
CA CYS A 43 3.12 8.99 0.67
C CYS A 43 3.69 9.23 -0.75
N LYS A 44 4.29 8.21 -1.37
CA LYS A 44 4.85 8.30 -2.74
C LYS A 44 3.78 8.16 -3.82
N ASP A 45 2.79 7.31 -3.58
CA ASP A 45 1.71 7.01 -4.51
C ASP A 45 0.38 6.81 -3.75
N PRO A 46 -0.24 7.91 -3.28
CA PRO A 46 -1.46 7.82 -2.48
C PRO A 46 -2.65 7.35 -3.31
N GLU A 47 -2.71 7.73 -4.58
CA GLU A 47 -3.82 7.39 -5.48
C GLU A 47 -3.70 5.99 -6.06
N GLY A 48 -2.48 5.47 -6.29
CA GLY A 48 -2.23 4.14 -6.85
C GLY A 48 -2.10 3.02 -5.82
N TYR A 49 -2.05 3.34 -4.52
CA TYR A 49 -1.93 2.35 -3.46
C TYR A 49 -3.08 1.32 -3.51
N GLY A 50 -2.74 0.03 -3.53
CA GLY A 50 -3.72 -1.07 -3.54
C GLY A 50 -4.47 -1.29 -4.86
N LYS A 51 -4.35 -0.37 -5.84
CA LYS A 51 -5.05 -0.46 -7.14
C LYS A 51 -4.38 -1.38 -8.15
N ARG A 52 -3.08 -1.69 -7.96
CA ARG A 52 -2.36 -2.61 -8.85
C ARG A 52 -2.84 -4.04 -8.66
N LYS A 53 -3.62 -4.54 -9.63
CA LYS A 53 -3.93 -5.97 -9.77
C LYS A 53 -2.74 -6.69 -10.40
N SER A 54 -2.34 -7.81 -9.80
CA SER A 54 -1.42 -8.74 -10.45
C SER A 54 -2.17 -9.45 -11.59
N PRO A 55 -1.56 -9.65 -12.78
CA PRO A 55 -2.17 -10.42 -13.87
C PRO A 55 -2.41 -11.90 -13.52
N GLY A 56 -1.96 -12.34 -12.35
CA GLY A 56 -2.07 -13.74 -11.92
C GLY A 56 -1.02 -14.62 -12.60
N ARG A 57 -1.07 -15.91 -12.29
CA ARG A 57 -0.19 -16.89 -12.93
C ARG A 57 -0.72 -17.15 -14.35
N PRO A 58 0.10 -17.02 -15.40
CA PRO A 58 -0.32 -17.37 -16.76
C PRO A 58 -0.74 -18.84 -16.82
N ARG A 59 -1.76 -19.15 -17.64
CA ARG A 59 -2.20 -20.54 -17.87
C ARG A 59 -1.16 -21.27 -18.71
N LYS A 60 -1.07 -22.59 -18.52
CA LYS A 60 -0.23 -23.45 -19.34
C LYS A 60 -0.79 -23.42 -20.77
N LEU A 61 0.07 -23.18 -21.75
CA LEU A 61 -0.27 -23.34 -23.17
C LEU A 61 -0.28 -24.85 -23.42
N ASP A 62 -1.42 -25.41 -23.81
CA ASP A 62 -1.43 -26.68 -24.54
C ASP A 62 -1.24 -26.31 -26.01
N GLU A 63 -0.10 -26.70 -26.57
CA GLU A 63 0.11 -26.69 -28.02
C GLU A 63 -0.57 -27.95 -28.57
N ASP A 64 -1.72 -27.79 -29.23
CA ASP A 64 -2.33 -28.86 -30.02
C ASP A 64 -1.37 -29.28 -31.14
N ALA A 65 -0.92 -30.54 -31.08
CA ALA A 65 -0.13 -31.22 -32.10
C ALA A 65 -1.03 -31.95 -33.11
#